data_AF-A0A7V9D9A4-F1
#
_entry.id   AF-A0A7V9D9A4-F1
#
_cell.length_a   1.000
_cell.length_b   1.000
_cell.length_c   1.000
_cell.angle_alpha   90.00
_cell.angle_beta   90.00
_cell.angle_gamma   90.00
#
_symmetry.space_group_name_H-M   'P 1'
#
loop_
_entity.id
_entity.type
_entity.pdbx_description
1 polymer ?
#
loop_
_entity_poly.entity_id
_entity_poly.type
_entity_poly.pdbx_seq_one_letter_code
_entity_poly.pdbx_strand_id
1 'polypeptide(L)'
;MRNRTLGLAQERHMWTADFFDRVDDLPDDELEPLQATLVATLEPGMLLNAIEAAIRAFLEELRRGEENLAGRLEGPLLELVRMRE
;
A
#
# COMPACT_ATOMS: atom_id res chain seq x y z
N MET A 1 12.59 -20.03 -10.58
CA MET A 1 13.86 -19.40 -11.02
C MET A 1 14.36 -18.40 -9.99
N ARG A 2 13.58 -17.36 -9.63
CA ARG A 2 13.95 -16.33 -8.62
C ARG A 2 14.47 -16.90 -7.28
N ASN A 3 13.71 -17.78 -6.61
CA ASN A 3 14.14 -18.35 -5.31
C ASN A 3 15.45 -19.17 -5.40
N ARG A 4 15.73 -19.77 -6.56
CA ARG A 4 16.99 -20.48 -6.81
C ARG A 4 18.17 -19.52 -6.97
N THR A 5 17.95 -18.36 -7.60
CA THR A 5 18.94 -17.29 -7.74
C THR A 5 19.23 -16.62 -6.39
N LEU A 6 18.20 -16.38 -5.57
CA LEU A 6 18.35 -15.83 -4.21
C LEU A 6 19.11 -16.81 -3.29
N GLY A 7 18.82 -18.12 -3.36
CA GLY A 7 19.58 -19.14 -2.63
C GLY A 7 21.07 -19.21 -3.02
N LEU A 8 21.41 -19.01 -4.29
CA LEU A 8 22.82 -18.95 -4.73
C LEU A 8 23.54 -17.67 -4.28
N ALA A 9 22.82 -16.55 -4.11
CA ALA A 9 23.37 -15.33 -3.54
C ALA A 9 23.62 -15.47 -2.03
N GLN A 10 22.74 -16.20 -1.32
CA GLN A 10 22.89 -16.55 0.09
C GLN A 10 24.20 -17.30 0.36
N GLU A 11 24.49 -18.34 -0.44
CA GLU A 11 25.72 -19.15 -0.31
C GLU A 11 27.01 -18.34 -0.54
N ARG A 12 26.97 -17.30 -1.39
CA ARG A 12 28.15 -16.51 -1.75
C ARG A 12 28.45 -15.33 -0.83
N HIS A 13 27.43 -14.77 -0.17
CA HIS A 13 27.56 -13.51 0.56
C HIS A 13 27.33 -13.62 2.08
N MET A 14 27.14 -14.84 2.61
CA MET A 14 26.88 -15.08 4.05
C MET A 14 25.66 -14.31 4.59
N TRP A 15 24.66 -14.05 3.75
CA TRP A 15 23.39 -13.46 4.19
C TRP A 15 22.53 -14.54 4.84
N THR A 16 21.89 -14.22 5.97
CA THR A 16 21.00 -15.14 6.68
C THR A 16 19.70 -15.34 5.90
N ALA A 17 19.12 -16.54 5.96
CA ALA A 17 17.86 -16.88 5.26
C ALA A 17 16.74 -15.87 5.52
N ASP A 18 16.67 -15.35 6.76
CA ASP A 18 15.72 -14.33 7.22
C ASP A 18 15.72 -13.03 6.40
N PHE A 19 16.81 -12.71 5.69
CA PHE A 19 16.88 -11.53 4.83
C PHE A 19 16.13 -11.74 3.51
N PHE A 20 16.17 -12.96 2.97
CA PHE A 20 15.52 -13.27 1.69
C PHE A 20 14.07 -13.69 1.86
N ASP A 21 13.70 -14.24 3.01
CA ASP A 21 12.31 -14.58 3.34
C ASP A 21 11.40 -13.35 3.41
N ARG A 22 11.98 -12.17 3.71
CA ARG A 22 11.29 -10.88 3.81
C ARG A 22 11.53 -9.97 2.62
N VAL A 23 12.15 -10.47 1.55
CA VAL A 23 12.44 -9.65 0.36
C VAL A 23 11.17 -9.26 -0.42
N ASP A 24 10.07 -9.96 -0.16
CA ASP A 24 8.74 -9.69 -0.69
C ASP A 24 7.86 -8.92 0.32
N ASP A 25 8.35 -8.66 1.53
CA ASP A 25 7.62 -7.86 2.51
C ASP A 25 7.62 -6.40 2.06
N LEU A 26 6.44 -5.79 2.11
CA LEU A 26 6.32 -4.34 1.96
C LEU A 26 6.99 -3.66 3.16
N PRO A 27 7.70 -2.54 2.96
CA PRO A 27 8.12 -1.66 4.03
C PRO A 27 6.94 -1.26 4.93
N ASP A 28 7.18 -1.05 6.22
CA ASP A 28 6.10 -0.70 7.17
C ASP A 28 5.31 0.54 6.72
N ASP A 29 5.99 1.53 6.13
CA ASP A 29 5.38 2.75 5.59
C ASP A 29 4.53 2.52 4.33
N GLU A 30 4.72 1.40 3.62
CA GLU A 30 3.87 0.97 2.50
C GLU A 30 2.79 -0.02 2.95
N LEU A 31 3.03 -0.75 4.04
CA LEU A 31 2.11 -1.75 4.60
C LEU A 31 1.01 -1.11 5.45
N GLU A 32 1.32 -0.11 6.27
CA GLU A 32 0.36 0.59 7.14
C GLU A 32 -0.84 1.17 6.35
N PRO A 33 -0.64 1.86 5.20
CA PRO A 33 -1.76 2.35 4.39
C PRO A 33 -2.66 1.24 3.86
N LEU A 34 -2.08 0.10 3.44
CA LEU A 34 -2.83 -1.06 2.95
C LEU A 34 -3.65 -1.70 4.07
N GLN A 35 -3.07 -1.84 5.26
CA GLN A 35 -3.77 -2.37 6.43
C GLN A 35 -4.96 -1.49 6.84
N ALA A 36 -4.83 -0.17 6.70
CA ALA A 36 -5.92 0.78 6.97
C ALA A 36 -7.13 0.62 6.02
N THR A 37 -6.97 -0.05 4.88
CA THR A 37 -8.07 -0.36 3.95
C THR A 37 -8.81 -1.66 4.28
N LEU A 38 -8.31 -2.46 5.21
CA LEU A 38 -8.93 -3.74 5.55
C LEU A 38 -10.20 -3.51 6.38
N VAL A 39 -11.27 -4.21 6.03
CA VAL A 39 -12.55 -4.16 6.74
C VAL A 39 -12.85 -5.49 7.41
N ALA A 40 -13.30 -5.43 8.67
CA ALA A 40 -13.76 -6.61 9.40
C ALA A 40 -15.18 -7.03 8.99
N THR A 41 -16.00 -6.09 8.52
CA THR A 41 -17.38 -6.33 8.08
C THR A 41 -17.72 -5.46 6.87
N LEU A 42 -18.79 -5.81 6.15
CA LEU A 42 -19.29 -5.05 5.00
C LEU A 42 -20.30 -3.96 5.39
N GLU A 43 -20.28 -3.50 6.64
CA GLU A 43 -21.12 -2.39 7.06
C GLU A 43 -20.79 -1.12 6.26
N PRO A 44 -21.79 -0.36 5.78
CA PRO A 44 -21.56 0.78 4.89
C PRO A 44 -20.54 1.78 5.42
N GLY A 45 -20.57 2.10 6.73
CA GLY A 45 -19.60 3.01 7.34
C GLY A 45 -18.17 2.49 7.33
N MET A 46 -17.97 1.18 7.59
CA MET A 46 -16.63 0.57 7.53
C MET A 46 -16.09 0.55 6.11
N LEU A 47 -16.94 0.22 5.13
CA LEU A 47 -16.56 0.24 3.71
C LEU A 47 -16.17 1.64 3.25
N LEU A 48 -16.91 2.68 3.64
CA LEU A 48 -16.59 4.05 3.31
C LEU A 48 -15.27 4.50 3.91
N ASN A 49 -15.01 4.18 5.19
CA ASN A 49 -13.74 4.49 5.84
C ASN A 49 -12.55 3.81 5.14
N ALA A 50 -12.72 2.55 4.73
CA ALA A 50 -11.70 1.82 3.98
C ALA A 50 -11.45 2.40 2.59
N ILE A 51 -12.50 2.83 1.89
CA ILE A 51 -12.38 3.53 0.61
C ILE A 51 -11.65 4.87 0.79
N GLU A 52 -11.95 5.62 1.84
CA GLU A 52 -11.24 6.86 2.15
C GLU A 52 -9.75 6.61 2.41
N ALA A 53 -9.42 5.61 3.22
CA ALA A 53 -8.04 5.21 3.48
C ALA A 53 -7.31 4.82 2.19
N ALA A 54 -7.98 4.05 1.31
CA ALA A 54 -7.43 3.65 0.01
C ALA A 54 -7.18 4.86 -0.91
N ILE A 55 -8.11 5.82 -0.94
CA ILE A 55 -7.97 7.05 -1.72
C ILE A 55 -6.78 7.87 -1.22
N ARG A 56 -6.61 8.01 0.10
CA ARG A 56 -5.49 8.75 0.69
C ARG A 56 -4.15 8.09 0.38
N ALA A 57 -4.07 6.77 0.51
CA ALA A 57 -2.87 6.00 0.16
C ALA A 57 -2.51 6.16 -1.32
N PHE A 58 -3.52 6.07 -2.21
CA PHE A 58 -3.33 6.26 -3.64
C PHE A 58 -2.83 7.66 -3.98
N LEU A 59 -3.41 8.71 -3.38
CA LEU A 59 -2.99 10.09 -3.60
C LEU A 59 -1.55 10.33 -3.12
N GLU A 60 -1.17 9.75 -1.99
CA GLU A 60 0.20 9.88 -1.47
C GLU A 60 1.22 9.21 -2.38
N GLU A 61 0.93 7.99 -2.85
CA GLU A 61 1.80 7.33 -3.84
C GLU A 61 1.85 8.13 -5.15
N LEU A 62 0.71 8.65 -5.61
CA LEU A 62 0.66 9.46 -6.82
C LEU A 62 1.46 10.76 -6.71
N ARG A 63 1.55 11.37 -5.51
CA ARG A 63 2.40 12.56 -5.29
C ARG A 63 3.89 12.29 -5.50
N ARG A 64 4.36 11.05 -5.27
CA ARG A 64 5.77 10.68 -5.46
C ARG A 64 6.20 10.71 -6.92
N GLY A 65 5.28 10.48 -7.86
CA GLY A 65 5.56 10.48 -9.31
C GLY A 65 4.91 11.62 -10.09
N GLU A 66 3.71 12.06 -9.71
CA GLU A 66 2.82 12.92 -10.50
C GLU A 66 2.01 13.88 -9.59
N GLU A 67 2.71 14.77 -8.88
CA GLU A 67 2.13 15.72 -7.90
C GLU A 67 0.97 16.56 -8.47
N ASN A 68 1.10 17.05 -9.70
CA ASN A 68 0.06 17.85 -10.36
C ASN A 68 -1.23 17.04 -10.60
N LEU A 69 -1.11 15.74 -10.89
CA LEU A 69 -2.27 14.87 -11.07
C LEU A 69 -2.92 14.55 -9.72
N ALA A 70 -2.12 14.30 -8.69
CA ALA A 70 -2.61 14.08 -7.33
C ALA A 70 -3.44 15.26 -6.82
N GLY A 71 -2.94 16.49 -6.97
CA GLY A 71 -3.68 17.69 -6.55
C GLY A 71 -5.02 17.88 -7.28
N ARG A 72 -5.11 17.47 -8.55
CA ARG A 72 -6.37 17.53 -9.32
C ARG A 72 -7.38 16.46 -8.91
N LEU A 73 -6.90 15.30 -8.47
CA LEU A 73 -7.75 14.16 -8.11
C LEU A 73 -8.17 14.19 -6.63
N GLU A 74 -7.41 14.85 -5.76
CA GLU A 74 -7.66 14.87 -4.32
C GLU A 74 -9.07 15.33 -3.94
N GLY A 75 -9.51 16.48 -4.46
CA GLY A 75 -10.85 17.01 -4.21
C GLY A 75 -11.96 16.05 -4.66
N PRO A 76 -12.02 15.70 -5.96
CA PRO A 76 -13.06 14.80 -6.48
C PRO A 76 -13.12 13.43 -5.80
N LEU A 77 -11.97 12.84 -5.45
CA LEU A 77 -11.93 11.53 -4.80
C LEU A 77 -12.38 11.61 -3.35
N LEU A 78 -11.96 12.62 -2.59
CA LEU A 78 -12.40 12.78 -1.21
C LEU A 78 -13.88 13.19 -1.11
N GLU A 79 -14.41 13.90 -2.11
CA GLU A 79 -15.84 14.21 -2.20
C GLU A 79 -16.70 12.95 -2.37
N LEU A 80 -16.24 11.93 -3.11
CA LEU A 80 -16.96 10.67 -3.30
C LEU A 80 -17.32 9.98 -1.99
N VAL A 81 -16.45 10.07 -0.98
CA VAL A 81 -16.70 9.52 0.35
C VAL A 81 -17.65 10.41 1.17
N ARG A 82 -17.62 11.73 0.95
CA ARG A 82 -18.40 12.73 1.70
C ARG A 82 -19.84 12.91 1.22
N MET A 83 -20.20 12.49 0.01
CA MET A 83 -21.52 12.75 -0.60
C MET A 83 -22.73 12.02 0.05
N ARG A 84 -22.63 11.52 1.29
CA ARG A 84 -23.72 10.77 1.96
C ARG A 84 -24.00 11.14 3.42
N GLU A 85 -23.66 12.34 3.85
CA GLU A 85 -24.37 13.02 4.95
C GLU A 85 -25.60 13.76 4.42
#